data_AF-A0A544YGC3-F1
#
_entry.id   AF-A0A544YGC3-F1
#
_cell.length_a   1.000
_cell.length_b   1.000
_cell.length_c   1.000
_cell.angle_alpha   90.00
_cell.angle_beta   90.00
_cell.angle_gamma   90.00
#
_symmetry.space_group_name_H-M   'P 1'
#
loop_
_entity.id
_entity.type
_entity.pdbx_description
1 polymer ?
#
loop_
_entity_poly.entity_id
_entity_poly.type
_entity_poly.pdbx_seq_one_letter_code
_entity_poly.pdbx_strand_id
1 'polypeptide(L)'
;MTTRAVSVTIEEHLLEYANAEVAAGRARSVSAVVNAALARRAEADREADAAVRAAAQAVRSDPAASAKVARMTAHVLAQRERHLAQAADE
;
A
#
# COMPACT_ATOMS: atom_id res chain seq x y z
N MET A 1 18.58 12.41 13.38
CA MET A 1 17.49 11.41 13.29
C MET A 1 17.23 10.87 14.68
N THR A 2 15.98 10.90 15.14
CA THR A 2 15.58 10.29 16.41
C THR A 2 15.03 8.89 16.13
N THR A 3 15.61 7.87 16.75
CA THR A 3 15.12 6.49 16.68
C THR A 3 14.43 6.14 17.98
N ARG A 4 13.30 5.44 17.89
CA ARG A 4 12.58 4.90 19.07
C ARG A 4 12.74 3.39 19.09
N ALA A 5 13.05 2.82 20.25
CA ALA A 5 13.06 1.38 20.42
C ALA A 5 11.62 0.86 20.34
N VAL A 6 11.42 -0.17 19.51
CA VAL A 6 10.14 -0.87 19.33
C VAL A 6 10.42 -2.37 19.37
N SER A 7 9.51 -3.14 19.97
CA SER A 7 9.54 -4.60 19.90
C SER A 7 8.61 -5.05 18.78
N VAL A 8 9.10 -5.91 17.90
CA VAL A 8 8.33 -6.46 16.77
C VAL A 8 8.54 -7.97 16.70
N THR A 9 7.49 -8.70 16.36
CA THR A 9 7.58 -10.11 16.03
C THR A 9 7.93 -10.23 14.56
N ILE A 10 8.96 -11.00 14.25
CA ILE A 10 9.41 -11.29 12.89
C ILE A 10 9.49 -12.81 12.73
N GLU A 11 9.09 -13.28 11.56
CA GLU A 11 9.19 -14.69 11.19
C GLU A 11 10.64 -15.16 11.24
N GLU A 12 10.85 -16.42 11.63
CA GLU A 12 12.18 -16.99 11.86
C GLU A 12 13.08 -16.86 10.62
N HIS A 13 12.57 -17.21 9.43
CA HIS A 13 13.31 -17.11 8.18
C HIS A 13 13.75 -15.67 7.82
N LEU A 14 12.99 -14.64 8.25
CA LEU A 14 13.37 -13.24 8.03
C LEU A 14 14.46 -12.80 9.01
N LEU A 15 14.42 -13.30 10.24
CA LEU A 15 15.47 -13.08 11.23
C LEU A 15 16.78 -13.74 10.78
N GLU A 16 16.73 -14.97 10.29
CA GLU A 16 17.90 -15.67 9.71
C GLU A 16 18.52 -14.88 8.58
N TYR A 17 17.70 -14.40 7.63
CA TYR A 17 18.16 -13.54 6.55
C TYR A 17 18.83 -12.27 7.07
N ALA A 18 18.21 -11.57 8.03
CA ALA A 18 18.77 -10.34 8.59
C ALA A 18 20.11 -10.60 9.31
N ASN A 19 20.24 -11.74 10.00
CA ASN A 19 21.50 -12.14 10.62
C ASN A 19 22.58 -12.46 9.57
N ALA A 20 22.21 -13.12 8.47
CA ALA A 20 23.13 -13.39 7.36
C ALA A 20 23.65 -12.10 6.70
N GLU A 21 22.78 -11.09 6.53
CA GLU A 21 23.18 -9.78 6.01
C GLU A 21 24.17 -9.06 6.94
N VAL A 22 23.99 -9.18 8.25
CA VAL A 22 24.91 -8.61 9.25
C VAL A 22 26.23 -9.38 9.26
N ALA A 23 26.18 -10.72 9.24
CA ALA A 23 27.37 -11.56 9.20
C ALA A 23 28.21 -11.33 7.94
N ALA A 24 27.55 -11.04 6.81
CA ALA A 24 28.21 -10.67 5.56
C ALA A 24 28.72 -9.22 5.52
N GLY A 25 28.54 -8.44 6.59
CA GLY A 25 28.96 -7.03 6.67
C GLY A 25 28.14 -6.08 5.79
N ARG A 26 27.04 -6.54 5.18
CA ARG A 26 26.15 -5.70 4.35
C ARG A 26 25.29 -4.77 5.19
N ALA A 27 25.05 -5.12 6.45
CA ALA A 27 24.34 -4.30 7.42
C ALA A 27 25.06 -4.24 8.77
N ARG A 28 24.90 -3.12 9.46
CA ARG A 28 25.51 -2.90 10.80
C ARG A 28 24.77 -3.60 11.94
N SER A 29 23.49 -3.91 11.73
CA SER A 29 22.63 -4.59 12.71
C SER A 29 21.34 -5.07 12.05
N VAL A 30 20.62 -5.96 12.72
CA VAL A 30 19.28 -6.40 12.29
C VAL A 30 18.33 -5.20 12.17
N SER A 31 18.39 -4.23 13.08
CA SER A 31 17.61 -3.00 13.00
C SER A 31 17.90 -2.20 11.73
N ALA A 32 19.15 -2.17 11.26
CA ALA A 32 19.50 -1.50 10.00
C ALA A 32 18.88 -2.22 8.79
N VAL A 33 18.86 -3.56 8.79
CA VAL A 33 18.18 -4.35 7.74
C VAL A 33 16.69 -4.06 7.72
N VAL A 34 16.03 -4.12 8.88
CA VAL A 34 14.59 -3.86 9.02
C VAL A 34 14.24 -2.44 8.59
N ASN A 35 14.99 -1.44 9.06
CA ASN A 35 14.75 -0.05 8.68
C ASN A 35 14.93 0.17 7.17
N ALA A 36 15.94 -0.46 6.55
CA ALA A 36 16.14 -0.36 5.11
C ALA A 36 14.99 -1.02 4.32
N ALA A 37 14.49 -2.17 4.79
CA ALA A 37 13.34 -2.83 4.18
C ALA A 37 12.06 -1.96 4.28
N LEU A 38 11.79 -1.39 5.46
CA LEU A 38 10.65 -0.49 5.66
C LEU A 38 10.78 0.80 4.82
N ALA A 39 11.98 1.37 4.71
CA ALA A 39 12.22 2.54 3.89
C ALA A 39 11.92 2.27 2.41
N ARG A 40 12.37 1.13 1.87
CA ARG A 40 12.06 0.72 0.48
C ARG A 40 10.57 0.52 0.28
N ARG A 41 9.89 -0.11 1.24
CA ARG A 41 8.44 -0.31 1.16
C ARG A 41 7.70 1.03 1.17
N ALA A 42 8.07 1.93 2.08
CA ALA A 42 7.47 3.25 2.17
C ALA A 42 7.70 4.10 0.92
N GLU A 43 8.82 3.92 0.21
CA GLU A 43 9.04 4.58 -1.08
C GLU A 43 8.12 4.00 -2.16
N ALA A 44 8.07 2.67 -2.30
CA ALA A 44 7.20 2.01 -3.27
C ALA A 44 5.72 2.35 -3.05
N ASP A 45 5.27 2.41 -1.78
CA ASP A 45 3.90 2.80 -1.45
C ASP A 45 3.66 4.29 -1.81
N ARG A 46 4.64 5.18 -1.55
CA ARG A 46 4.53 6.60 -1.93
C ARG A 46 4.50 6.80 -3.45
N GLU A 47 5.28 6.03 -4.20
CA GLU A 47 5.27 6.04 -5.68
C GLU A 47 3.94 5.54 -6.23
N ALA A 48 3.42 4.43 -5.70
CA ALA A 48 2.11 3.89 -6.09
C ALA A 48 0.99 4.91 -5.81
N ASP A 49 0.98 5.50 -4.63
CA ASP A 49 0.02 6.54 -4.27
C ASP A 49 0.15 7.79 -5.16
N ALA A 50 1.37 8.18 -5.52
CA ALA A 50 1.61 9.30 -6.42
C ALA A 50 1.08 9.02 -7.83
N ALA A 51 1.29 7.81 -8.35
CA ALA A 51 0.76 7.38 -9.64
C ALA A 51 -0.78 7.39 -9.64
N VAL A 52 -1.41 6.86 -8.59
CA VAL A 52 -2.87 6.89 -8.43
C VAL A 52 -3.39 8.33 -8.35
N ARG A 53 -2.77 9.20 -7.54
CA ARG A 53 -3.16 10.61 -7.45
C ARG A 53 -3.02 11.33 -8.78
N ALA A 54 -1.95 11.09 -9.53
CA ALA A 54 -1.72 11.69 -10.84
C ALA A 54 -2.79 11.24 -11.85
N ALA A 55 -3.11 9.94 -11.89
CA ALA A 55 -4.17 9.41 -12.75
C ALA A 55 -5.54 9.99 -12.40
N ALA A 56 -5.87 10.07 -11.10
CA ALA A 56 -7.11 10.68 -10.63
C ALA A 56 -7.19 12.17 -11.00
N GLN A 57 -6.06 12.90 -10.93
CA GLN A 57 -6.00 14.29 -11.34
C GLN A 57 -6.22 14.45 -12.85
N ALA A 58 -5.58 13.60 -13.67
CA ALA A 58 -5.76 13.63 -15.13
C ALA A 58 -7.23 13.42 -15.53
N VAL A 59 -7.92 12.47 -14.89
CA VAL A 59 -9.35 12.23 -15.12
C VAL A 59 -10.20 13.42 -14.68
N ARG A 60 -9.89 14.06 -13.54
CA ARG A 60 -10.61 15.26 -13.08
C ARG A 60 -10.43 16.45 -14.03
N SER A 61 -9.26 16.56 -14.66
CA SER A 61 -8.93 17.61 -15.61
C SER A 61 -9.53 17.40 -17.01
N ASP A 62 -10.00 16.19 -17.34
CA ASP A 62 -10.75 15.89 -18.56
C ASP A 62 -12.27 15.76 -18.26
N PRO A 63 -13.10 16.73 -18.70
CA PRO A 63 -14.54 16.69 -18.48
C PRO A 63 -15.24 15.44 -19.03
N ALA A 64 -14.78 14.90 -20.17
CA ALA A 64 -15.39 13.74 -20.80
C ALA A 64 -15.05 12.45 -20.03
N ALA A 65 -13.80 12.29 -19.60
CA ALA A 65 -13.37 11.18 -18.76
C ALA A 65 -14.05 11.23 -17.38
N SER A 66 -14.11 12.41 -16.75
CA SER A 66 -14.80 12.61 -15.47
C SER A 66 -16.28 12.20 -15.54
N ALA A 67 -17.00 12.63 -16.59
CA ALA A 67 -18.40 12.26 -16.79
C ALA A 67 -18.58 10.74 -17.02
N LYS A 68 -17.63 10.08 -17.70
CA LYS A 68 -17.65 8.62 -17.89
C LYS A 68 -17.46 7.88 -16.56
N VAL A 69 -16.49 8.31 -15.74
CA VAL A 69 -16.24 7.72 -14.42
C VAL A 69 -17.45 7.91 -13.51
N ALA A 70 -18.05 9.10 -13.46
CA ALA A 70 -19.25 9.36 -12.66
C ALA A 70 -20.42 8.40 -13.01
N ARG A 71 -20.68 8.18 -14.30
CA ARG A 71 -21.71 7.22 -14.75
C ARG A 71 -21.39 5.79 -14.31
N MET A 72 -20.13 5.38 -14.43
CA MET A 72 -19.70 4.04 -14.05
C MET A 72 -19.78 3.82 -12.54
N THR A 73 -19.36 4.80 -11.74
CA THR A 73 -19.49 4.78 -10.28
C THR A 73 -20.95 4.68 -9.85
N ALA A 74 -21.84 5.48 -10.44
CA ALA A 74 -23.27 5.40 -10.14
C ALA A 74 -23.86 4.02 -10.45
N HIS A 75 -23.44 3.39 -11.55
CA HIS A 75 -23.88 2.05 -11.91
C HIS A 75 -23.42 0.99 -10.91
N VAL A 76 -22.14 1.02 -10.51
CA VAL A 76 -21.57 0.06 -9.55
C VAL A 76 -22.21 0.21 -8.17
N LEU A 77 -22.44 1.44 -7.71
CA LEU A 77 -23.12 1.69 -6.43
C LEU A 77 -24.56 1.15 -6.46
N ALA A 78 -25.30 1.38 -7.55
CA ALA A 78 -26.65 0.84 -7.72
C ALA A 78 -26.66 -0.70 -7.75
N GLN A 79 -25.65 -1.35 -8.35
CA GLN A 79 -25.52 -2.81 -8.30
C GLN A 79 -25.26 -3.32 -6.88
N ARG A 80 -24.39 -2.64 -6.13
CA ARG A 80 -24.10 -2.99 -4.73
C ARG A 80 -25.34 -2.91 -3.86
N GLU A 81 -26.13 -1.86 -3.99
CA GLU A 81 -27.38 -1.68 -3.25
C GLU A 81 -28.40 -2.78 -3.56
N ARG A 82 -28.53 -3.17 -4.84
CA ARG A 82 -29.41 -4.29 -5.23
C ARG A 82 -28.96 -5.62 -4.64
N HIS A 83 -27.66 -5.92 -4.67
CA HIS A 83 -27.11 -7.13 -4.06
C HIS A 83 -27.33 -7.17 -2.54
N LEU A 84 -27.20 -6.02 -1.86
CA LEU A 84 -27.44 -5.92 -0.42
C LEU A 84 -28.91 -6.07 -0.07
N ALA A 85 -29.83 -5.55 -0.89
CA ALA A 85 -31.27 -5.75 -0.71
C ALA A 85 -31.67 -7.22 -0.90
N GLN A 86 -31.11 -7.90 -1.92
CA GLN A 86 -31.37 -9.32 -2.18
C GLN A 86 -30.86 -10.23 -1.06
N ALA A 87 -29.73 -9.90 -0.43
CA ALA A 87 -29.19 -10.65 0.71
C ALA A 87 -29.91 -10.41 2.05
N ALA A 88 -30.80 -9.41 2.12
CA ALA A 88 -31.59 -9.10 3.31
C ALA A 88 -33.01 -9.69 3.25
N ASP A 89 -33.45 -10.14 2.07
CA ASP A 89 -34.74 -10.81 1.83
C ASP A 89 -34.64 -12.35 1.92
N GLU A 90 -33.44 -12.91 2.14
CA GLU A 90 -33.15 -14.33 2.46
C GLU A 90 -32.98 -14.56 3.98
#